data_AF-A0A838G826-F1
#
_entry.id   AF-A0A838G826-F1
#
_cell.length_a   1.000
_cell.length_b   1.000
_cell.length_c   1.000
_cell.angle_alpha   90.00
_cell.angle_beta   90.00
_cell.angle_gamma   90.00
#
_symmetry.space_group_name_H-M   'P 1'
#
loop_
_entity.id
_entity.type
_entity.pdbx_description
1 polymer ?
#
loop_
_entity_poly.entity_id
_entity_poly.type
_entity_poly.pdbx_seq_one_letter_code
_entity_poly.pdbx_strand_id
1 'polypeptide(L)'
;MAALQDELGVTTEFPAEVQRAADEAAHNPRLPELDRTDIELVTIDPPGATDLDQALHIERDGTGYLVHYAIADVAAFVTPGDPVDVEAHRRGETLYGAGSRVPLHPPVLSEGAASLLEGQVRPALLWSIKLDQTGEGADVDVRRALVRSRAQLDYETVQRQVDDGTAGESLGLLREIGMLRKKREAARGGVSLPLPEQDVDIDGDRWSLKFRSMIPAEEWNAQISLLTGMAAASLMVYARVGLLRTLPPPDPADVQRLHRTAKALRIEWPAEQLYPDFIRALDPNLPHHAAMVLACTRLLRGSGYIGFDGEVPAQPEHSALASEYAHVTAPLRRLADRYAGEVCVALCAGEEVPGWVLEQLHDLPMTMQKASRRANAYENAVLNLVEATVLKDQVGSVFAGVVVAVDHDDKKKGDVVVEEPAIEASVTATQALPLGSEVQVRLVEADPERRTVRFELA
;
A
#
# COMPACT_ATOMS: atom_id res chain seq x y z
N MET A 1 -1.81 24.07 -1.81
CA MET A 1 -0.93 23.04 -2.41
C MET A 1 0.49 23.53 -2.66
N ALA A 2 0.75 24.49 -3.56
CA ALA A 2 2.12 24.93 -3.86
C ALA A 2 2.92 25.39 -2.62
N ALA A 3 2.31 26.20 -1.74
CA ALA A 3 2.95 26.63 -0.49
C ALA A 3 3.28 25.46 0.46
N LEU A 4 2.43 24.43 0.50
CA LEU A 4 2.65 23.21 1.30
C LEU A 4 3.84 22.41 0.77
N GLN A 5 3.94 22.29 -0.56
CA GLN A 5 5.05 21.60 -1.20
C GLN A 5 6.38 22.31 -0.91
N ASP A 6 6.40 23.64 -1.01
CA ASP A 6 7.58 24.45 -0.69
C ASP A 6 7.99 24.31 0.79
N GLU A 7 7.04 24.42 1.71
CA GLU A 7 7.27 24.25 3.16
C GLU A 7 7.89 22.88 3.50
N LEU A 8 7.42 21.82 2.85
CA LEU A 8 7.90 20.45 3.07
C LEU A 8 9.13 20.08 2.20
N GLY A 9 9.64 21.01 1.39
CA GLY A 9 10.74 20.76 0.46
C GLY A 9 10.43 19.69 -0.59
N VAL A 10 9.17 19.55 -0.97
CA VAL A 10 8.68 18.61 -1.98
C VAL A 10 8.82 19.25 -3.36
N THR A 11 9.74 18.74 -4.16
CA THR A 11 9.94 19.19 -5.55
C THR A 11 9.06 18.39 -6.49
N THR A 12 8.09 19.03 -7.14
CA THR A 12 7.23 18.40 -8.14
C THR A 12 7.96 18.18 -9.47
N GLU A 13 8.71 19.19 -9.91
CA GLU A 13 9.45 19.18 -11.18
C GLU A 13 10.70 18.30 -11.12
N PHE A 14 11.05 17.73 -12.26
CA PHE A 14 12.31 17.02 -12.46
C PHE A 14 13.36 17.98 -13.03
N PRO A 15 14.63 17.88 -12.59
CA PRO A 15 15.71 18.63 -13.23
C PRO A 15 15.80 18.32 -14.73
N ALA A 16 16.20 19.31 -15.54
CA ALA A 16 16.23 19.19 -17.00
C ALA A 16 17.16 18.05 -17.50
N GLU A 17 18.20 17.70 -16.76
CA GLU A 17 19.03 16.54 -17.07
C GLU A 17 18.33 15.20 -16.83
N VAL A 18 17.50 15.12 -15.78
CA VAL A 18 16.69 13.94 -15.47
C VAL A 18 15.59 13.77 -16.53
N GLN A 19 14.92 14.85 -16.92
CA GLN A 19 13.90 14.80 -17.97
C GLN A 19 14.48 14.31 -19.30
N ARG A 20 15.64 14.85 -19.71
CA ARG A 20 16.32 14.41 -20.94
C ARG A 20 16.72 12.93 -20.90
N ALA A 21 17.28 12.47 -19.78
CA ALA A 21 17.66 11.07 -19.61
C ALA A 21 16.42 10.15 -19.67
N ALA A 22 15.31 10.56 -19.04
CA ALA A 22 14.06 9.82 -19.08
C ALA A 22 13.43 9.78 -20.47
N ASP A 23 13.45 10.89 -21.21
CA ASP A 23 12.97 10.93 -22.59
C ASP A 23 13.81 10.01 -23.48
N GLU A 24 15.14 10.00 -23.33
CA GLU A 24 16.02 9.11 -24.08
C GLU A 24 15.77 7.63 -23.76
N ALA A 25 15.65 7.30 -22.46
CA ALA A 25 15.34 5.95 -22.00
C ALA A 25 13.96 5.46 -22.49
N ALA A 26 12.96 6.35 -22.53
CA ALA A 26 11.63 6.03 -23.04
C ALA A 26 11.65 5.63 -24.53
N HIS A 27 12.55 6.22 -25.33
CA HIS A 27 12.68 5.91 -26.76
C HIS A 27 13.57 4.68 -27.02
N ASN A 28 14.52 4.38 -26.12
CA ASN A 28 15.50 3.31 -26.31
C ASN A 28 15.61 2.38 -25.09
N PRO A 29 14.52 1.69 -24.70
CA PRO A 29 14.58 0.74 -23.60
C PRO A 29 15.42 -0.49 -23.94
N ARG A 30 16.01 -1.10 -22.90
CA ARG A 30 16.61 -2.44 -23.00
C ARG A 30 15.51 -3.48 -23.01
N LEU A 31 15.17 -4.00 -24.19
CA LEU A 31 14.11 -5.00 -24.34
C LEU A 31 14.65 -6.42 -24.12
N PRO A 32 13.91 -7.28 -23.38
CA PRO A 32 14.25 -8.70 -23.26
C PRO A 32 13.92 -9.45 -24.55
N GLU A 33 14.59 -10.60 -24.77
CA GLU A 33 14.34 -11.46 -25.93
C GLU A 33 13.06 -12.30 -25.80
N LEU A 34 12.67 -12.67 -24.58
CA LEU A 34 11.51 -13.51 -24.32
C LEU A 34 10.23 -12.73 -24.60
N ASP A 35 9.47 -13.16 -25.60
CA ASP A 35 8.13 -12.64 -25.89
C ASP A 35 7.06 -13.51 -25.22
N ARG A 36 6.31 -12.91 -24.28
CA ARG A 36 5.12 -13.48 -23.63
C ARG A 36 3.88 -12.63 -23.86
N THR A 37 3.82 -11.94 -24.99
CA THR A 37 2.62 -11.21 -25.40
C THR A 37 1.44 -12.14 -25.69
N ASP A 38 1.65 -13.46 -25.74
CA ASP A 38 0.61 -14.49 -25.82
C ASP A 38 -0.30 -14.55 -24.58
N ILE A 39 0.22 -14.22 -23.39
CA ILE A 39 -0.55 -14.25 -22.15
C ILE A 39 -1.60 -13.12 -22.16
N GLU A 40 -2.84 -13.46 -21.85
CA GLU A 40 -3.96 -12.51 -21.79
C GLU A 40 -4.00 -11.75 -20.45
N LEU A 41 -2.94 -11.00 -20.18
CA LEU A 41 -2.80 -10.16 -18.99
C LEU A 41 -3.80 -9.00 -19.00
N VAL A 42 -4.32 -8.62 -17.83
CA VAL A 42 -5.13 -7.40 -17.62
C VAL A 42 -4.60 -6.62 -16.43
N THR A 43 -4.75 -5.29 -16.43
CA THR A 43 -4.48 -4.46 -15.24
C THR A 43 -5.81 -4.20 -14.52
N ILE A 44 -5.76 -4.02 -13.19
CA ILE A 44 -6.94 -3.74 -12.36
C ILE A 44 -6.56 -2.64 -11.37
N ASP A 45 -7.07 -1.43 -11.60
CA ASP A 45 -6.63 -0.22 -10.91
C ASP A 45 -7.81 0.74 -10.71
N PRO A 46 -7.70 1.73 -9.79
CA PRO A 46 -8.73 2.76 -9.68
C PRO A 46 -8.92 3.53 -11.00
N PRO A 47 -10.14 4.05 -11.27
CA PRO A 47 -10.40 4.84 -12.47
C PRO A 47 -9.41 5.99 -12.66
N GLY A 48 -8.85 6.12 -13.86
CA GLY A 48 -7.92 7.19 -14.22
C GLY A 48 -6.45 6.94 -13.84
N ALA A 49 -6.12 5.79 -13.24
CA ALA A 49 -4.73 5.40 -13.02
C ALA A 49 -3.96 5.31 -14.35
N THR A 50 -2.70 5.75 -14.34
CA THR A 50 -1.80 5.70 -15.52
C THR A 50 -0.45 5.08 -15.21
N ASP A 51 -0.08 4.97 -13.94
CA ASP A 51 1.12 4.34 -13.39
C ASP A 51 0.84 2.88 -13.04
N LEU A 52 0.55 2.09 -14.08
CA LEU A 52 0.12 0.71 -13.94
C LEU A 52 1.34 -0.20 -13.75
N ASP A 53 1.63 -0.51 -12.50
CA ASP A 53 2.75 -1.37 -12.10
C ASP A 53 2.55 -2.85 -12.47
N GLN A 54 1.29 -3.30 -12.50
CA GLN A 54 0.93 -4.72 -12.35
C GLN A 54 -0.09 -5.16 -13.40
N ALA A 55 0.14 -6.31 -14.04
CA ALA A 55 -0.86 -6.97 -14.86
C ALA A 55 -0.95 -8.47 -14.51
N LEU A 56 -2.17 -9.01 -14.51
CA LEU A 56 -2.53 -10.32 -13.99
C LEU A 56 -3.13 -11.21 -15.07
N HIS A 57 -2.77 -12.49 -15.06
CA HIS A 57 -3.50 -13.57 -15.69
C HIS A 57 -3.42 -14.82 -14.81
N ILE A 58 -4.51 -15.56 -14.68
CA ILE A 58 -4.59 -16.76 -13.86
C ILE A 58 -5.22 -17.88 -14.68
N GLU A 59 -4.62 -19.06 -14.62
CA GLU A 59 -5.15 -20.27 -15.25
C GLU A 59 -5.11 -21.47 -14.28
N ARG A 60 -5.85 -22.53 -14.62
CA ARG A 60 -5.78 -23.80 -13.89
C ARG A 60 -4.53 -24.58 -14.30
N ASP A 61 -3.85 -25.17 -13.33
CA ASP A 61 -2.70 -26.07 -13.56
C ASP A 61 -2.95 -27.41 -12.84
N GLY A 62 -3.51 -28.38 -13.56
CA GLY A 62 -3.94 -29.65 -12.98
C GLY A 62 -5.04 -29.47 -11.93
N THR A 63 -4.74 -29.82 -10.67
CA THR A 63 -5.65 -29.57 -9.53
C THR A 63 -5.42 -28.20 -8.88
N GLY A 64 -4.34 -27.52 -9.22
CA GLY A 64 -3.95 -26.22 -8.68
C GLY A 64 -4.13 -25.09 -9.70
N TYR A 65 -3.27 -24.09 -9.60
CA TYR A 65 -3.35 -22.85 -10.37
C TYR A 65 -1.97 -22.37 -10.79
N LEU A 66 -1.91 -21.64 -11.90
CA LEU A 66 -0.75 -20.86 -12.29
C LEU A 66 -1.13 -19.38 -12.34
N VAL A 67 -0.43 -18.58 -11.56
CA VAL A 67 -0.57 -17.12 -11.54
C VAL A 67 0.57 -16.52 -12.36
N HIS A 68 0.21 -15.86 -13.45
CA HIS A 68 1.09 -14.97 -14.18
C HIS A 68 0.87 -13.52 -13.71
N TYR A 69 1.93 -12.93 -13.17
CA TYR A 69 1.89 -11.56 -12.67
C TYR A 69 3.05 -10.77 -13.24
N ALA A 70 2.74 -9.90 -14.20
CA ALA A 70 3.73 -9.04 -14.84
C ALA A 70 3.88 -7.76 -14.02
N ILE A 71 5.12 -7.47 -13.63
CA ILE A 71 5.50 -6.24 -12.94
C ILE A 71 6.35 -5.38 -13.88
N ALA A 72 6.08 -4.09 -13.99
CA ALA A 72 6.82 -3.17 -14.85
C ALA A 72 8.35 -3.26 -14.61
N ASP A 73 9.13 -3.50 -15.66
CA ASP A 73 10.60 -3.61 -15.56
C ASP A 73 11.27 -2.24 -15.65
N VAL A 74 11.43 -1.57 -14.51
CA VAL A 74 12.10 -0.26 -14.44
C VAL A 74 13.57 -0.34 -14.85
N ALA A 75 14.24 -1.48 -14.66
CA ALA A 75 15.64 -1.66 -15.04
C ALA A 75 15.84 -1.74 -16.56
N ALA A 76 14.76 -1.93 -17.35
CA ALA A 76 14.81 -1.75 -18.80
C ALA A 76 15.07 -0.29 -19.21
N PHE A 77 14.71 0.67 -18.35
CA PHE A 77 14.77 2.11 -18.63
C PHE A 77 15.86 2.81 -17.83
N VAL A 78 16.02 2.47 -16.55
CA VAL A 78 16.90 3.19 -15.61
C VAL A 78 18.22 2.46 -15.44
N THR A 79 19.31 3.14 -15.76
CA THR A 79 20.69 2.64 -15.58
C THR A 79 21.24 3.10 -14.23
N PRO A 80 21.89 2.21 -13.44
CA PRO A 80 22.51 2.61 -12.18
C PRO A 80 23.48 3.79 -12.36
N GLY A 81 23.34 4.83 -11.54
CA GLY A 81 24.13 6.05 -11.59
C GLY A 81 23.75 7.05 -12.68
N ASP A 82 22.75 6.77 -13.52
CA ASP A 82 22.22 7.76 -14.46
C ASP A 82 21.39 8.85 -13.71
N PRO A 83 21.05 9.97 -14.37
CA PRO A 83 20.28 11.04 -13.73
C PRO A 83 18.92 10.60 -13.15
N VAL A 84 18.23 9.66 -13.79
CA VAL A 84 16.93 9.15 -13.32
C VAL A 84 17.12 8.31 -12.06
N ASP A 85 18.15 7.46 -12.02
CA ASP A 85 18.51 6.65 -10.87
C ASP A 85 18.86 7.51 -9.64
N VAL A 86 19.72 8.51 -9.83
CA VAL A 86 20.12 9.43 -8.75
C VAL A 86 18.91 10.18 -8.18
N GLU A 87 18.02 10.66 -9.06
CA GLU A 87 16.79 11.33 -8.63
C GLU A 87 15.81 10.36 -7.95
N ALA A 88 15.70 9.12 -8.43
CA ALA A 88 14.88 8.09 -7.80
C ALA A 88 15.38 7.76 -6.38
N HIS A 89 16.69 7.78 -6.13
CA HIS A 89 17.25 7.65 -4.77
C HIS A 89 16.92 8.85 -3.87
N ARG A 90 16.91 10.06 -4.44
CA ARG A 90 16.51 11.28 -3.71
C ARG A 90 15.02 11.27 -3.37
N ARG A 91 14.18 10.71 -4.24
CA ARG A 91 12.72 10.61 -4.08
C ARG A 91 12.29 9.43 -3.23
N GLY A 92 12.86 8.25 -3.45
CA GLY A 92 12.61 6.99 -2.74
C GLY A 92 11.24 6.36 -3.05
N GLU A 93 10.17 7.16 -3.04
CA GLU A 93 8.83 6.75 -3.43
C GLU A 93 7.98 7.93 -3.93
N THR A 94 6.86 7.61 -4.59
CA THR A 94 5.85 8.58 -5.02
C THR A 94 5.13 9.16 -3.80
N LEU A 95 4.88 10.47 -3.78
CA LEU A 95 4.07 11.12 -2.76
C LEU A 95 2.65 11.38 -3.30
N TYR A 96 1.63 10.95 -2.56
CA TYR A 96 0.22 11.14 -2.95
C TYR A 96 -0.39 12.35 -2.24
N GLY A 97 -1.29 13.05 -2.92
CA GLY A 97 -2.08 14.14 -2.35
C GLY A 97 -3.46 14.21 -3.00
N ALA A 98 -4.29 15.14 -2.52
CA ALA A 98 -5.64 15.40 -3.02
C ALA A 98 -5.61 15.84 -4.50
N GLY A 99 -5.81 14.87 -5.41
CA GLY A 99 -5.81 15.09 -6.86
C GLY A 99 -4.44 15.39 -7.48
N SER A 100 -3.34 15.23 -6.72
CA SER A 100 -1.98 15.45 -7.24
C SER A 100 -1.05 14.36 -6.74
N ARG A 101 -0.03 14.05 -7.54
CA ARG A 101 1.06 13.15 -7.16
C ARG A 101 2.40 13.76 -7.48
N VAL A 102 3.40 13.39 -6.68
CA VAL A 102 4.81 13.70 -6.94
C VAL A 102 5.50 12.38 -7.23
N PRO A 103 5.64 12.00 -8.52
CA PRO A 103 6.04 10.65 -8.88
C PRO A 103 7.51 10.40 -8.56
N LEU A 104 7.83 9.13 -8.27
CA LEU A 104 9.20 8.64 -8.09
C LEU A 104 10.05 8.82 -9.37
N HIS A 105 9.46 8.50 -10.52
CA HIS A 105 10.10 8.61 -11.83
C HIS A 105 9.40 9.69 -12.68
N PRO A 106 10.07 10.26 -13.71
CA PRO A 106 9.41 11.16 -14.65
C PRO A 106 8.19 10.52 -15.32
N PRO A 107 7.07 11.26 -15.51
CA PRO A 107 5.83 10.71 -16.08
C PRO A 107 5.99 10.03 -17.44
N VAL A 108 6.94 10.49 -18.27
CA VAL A 108 7.26 9.84 -19.56
C VAL A 108 7.64 8.36 -19.40
N LEU A 109 8.21 7.99 -18.25
CA LEU A 109 8.47 6.61 -17.85
C LEU A 109 7.31 6.02 -17.05
N SER A 110 7.00 6.59 -15.88
CA SER A 110 6.08 5.97 -14.91
C SER A 110 4.64 5.92 -15.37
N GLU A 111 4.18 6.86 -16.18
CA GLU A 111 2.81 6.95 -16.68
C GLU A 111 2.72 6.61 -18.18
N GLY A 112 3.84 6.15 -18.75
CA GLY A 112 4.01 5.98 -20.19
C GLY A 112 4.83 4.74 -20.54
N ALA A 113 6.12 4.93 -20.78
CA ALA A 113 6.97 3.91 -21.40
C ALA A 113 7.14 2.64 -20.55
N ALA A 114 7.13 2.75 -19.23
CA ALA A 114 7.25 1.61 -18.30
C ALA A 114 5.89 1.09 -17.79
N SER A 115 4.85 1.93 -17.83
CA SER A 115 3.49 1.57 -17.41
C SER A 115 2.90 0.49 -18.32
N LEU A 116 2.22 -0.49 -17.73
CA LEU A 116 1.58 -1.64 -18.40
C LEU A 116 0.24 -1.28 -19.07
N LEU A 117 0.22 -0.15 -19.79
CA LEU A 117 -0.95 0.40 -20.47
C LEU A 117 -1.58 -0.59 -21.46
N GLU A 118 -2.90 -0.51 -21.60
CA GLU A 118 -3.69 -1.36 -22.49
C GLU A 118 -3.18 -1.33 -23.94
N GLY A 119 -3.05 -2.52 -24.53
CA GLY A 119 -2.70 -2.73 -25.93
C GLY A 119 -1.22 -2.52 -26.25
N GLN A 120 -0.42 -2.03 -25.30
CA GLN A 120 0.98 -1.69 -25.54
C GLN A 120 1.92 -2.82 -25.15
N VAL A 121 2.94 -3.07 -25.97
CA VAL A 121 4.00 -4.03 -25.62
C VAL A 121 4.98 -3.36 -24.68
N ARG A 122 5.29 -4.03 -23.56
CA ARG A 122 6.11 -3.51 -22.47
C ARG A 122 7.08 -4.57 -21.93
N PRO A 123 8.31 -4.20 -21.53
CA PRO A 123 9.16 -5.08 -20.74
C PRO A 123 8.63 -5.21 -19.31
N ALA A 124 8.62 -6.43 -18.78
CA ALA A 124 8.16 -6.73 -17.44
C ALA A 124 8.99 -7.85 -16.79
N LEU A 125 9.07 -7.81 -15.47
CA LEU A 125 9.39 -8.98 -14.65
C LEU A 125 8.13 -9.84 -14.57
N LEU A 126 8.07 -10.90 -15.38
CA LEU A 126 6.95 -11.82 -15.42
C LEU A 126 7.15 -12.91 -14.36
N TRP A 127 6.38 -12.81 -13.28
CA TRP A 127 6.31 -13.83 -12.25
C TRP A 127 5.35 -14.94 -12.70
N SER A 128 5.78 -16.19 -12.53
CA SER A 128 4.99 -17.40 -12.74
C SER A 128 4.97 -18.18 -11.43
N ILE A 129 3.84 -18.14 -10.72
CA ILE A 129 3.71 -18.70 -9.38
C ILE A 129 2.72 -19.86 -9.44
N LYS A 130 3.20 -21.06 -9.18
CA LYS A 130 2.35 -22.25 -9.09
C LYS A 130 1.75 -22.35 -7.70
N LEU A 131 0.44 -22.59 -7.67
CA LEU A 131 -0.31 -22.81 -6.46
C LEU A 131 -0.91 -24.21 -6.44
N ASP A 132 -0.96 -24.82 -5.26
CA ASP A 132 -1.77 -26.02 -5.08
C ASP A 132 -3.28 -25.69 -5.01
N GLN A 133 -4.12 -26.73 -4.93
CA GLN A 133 -5.59 -26.61 -4.82
C GLN A 133 -6.08 -25.85 -3.56
N THR A 134 -5.20 -25.57 -2.60
CA THR A 134 -5.49 -24.80 -1.39
C THR A 134 -5.03 -23.35 -1.49
N GLY A 135 -4.42 -22.96 -2.62
CA GLY A 135 -3.81 -21.65 -2.82
C GLY A 135 -2.45 -21.50 -2.14
N GLU A 136 -1.76 -22.58 -1.77
CA GLU A 136 -0.38 -22.48 -1.27
C GLU A 136 0.63 -22.33 -2.40
N GLY A 137 1.63 -21.47 -2.19
CA GLY A 137 2.79 -21.36 -3.10
C GLY A 137 3.60 -22.65 -3.14
N ALA A 138 3.72 -23.24 -4.33
CA ALA A 138 4.48 -24.47 -4.54
C ALA A 138 5.80 -24.23 -5.29
N ASP A 139 5.81 -23.32 -6.25
CA ASP A 139 6.97 -23.02 -7.09
C ASP A 139 6.88 -21.59 -7.64
N VAL A 140 8.02 -20.94 -7.85
CA VAL A 140 8.09 -19.58 -8.38
C VAL A 140 9.25 -19.44 -9.36
N ASP A 141 8.95 -18.88 -10.52
CA ASP A 141 9.93 -18.44 -11.52
C ASP A 141 9.66 -16.98 -11.89
N VAL A 142 10.71 -16.19 -12.11
CA VAL A 142 10.59 -14.83 -12.62
C VAL A 142 11.57 -14.61 -13.75
N ARG A 143 11.07 -14.06 -14.86
CA ARG A 143 11.86 -13.78 -16.06
C ARG A 143 11.55 -12.39 -16.59
N ARG A 144 12.56 -11.75 -17.20
CA ARG A 144 12.30 -10.58 -18.05
C ARG A 144 11.61 -11.04 -19.33
N ALA A 145 10.47 -10.44 -19.63
CA ALA A 145 9.68 -10.74 -20.82
C ALA A 145 9.03 -9.50 -21.41
N LEU A 146 8.78 -9.50 -22.72
CA LEU A 146 7.83 -8.61 -23.36
C LEU A 146 6.42 -9.12 -23.10
N VAL A 147 5.55 -8.24 -22.61
CA VAL A 147 4.15 -8.53 -22.31
C VAL A 147 3.23 -7.50 -22.94
N ARG A 148 1.92 -7.78 -22.99
CA ARG A 148 0.92 -6.82 -23.46
C ARG A 148 -0.36 -6.97 -22.65
N SER A 149 -0.70 -5.93 -21.87
CA SER A 149 -2.01 -5.84 -21.22
C SER A 149 -3.11 -5.76 -22.28
N ARG A 150 -4.17 -6.55 -22.11
CA ARG A 150 -5.31 -6.65 -23.03
C ARG A 150 -6.43 -5.68 -22.70
N ALA A 151 -6.55 -5.31 -21.43
CA ALA A 151 -7.57 -4.41 -20.94
C ALA A 151 -7.06 -3.71 -19.68
N GLN A 152 -7.39 -2.43 -19.56
CA GLN A 152 -7.32 -1.71 -18.30
C GLN A 152 -8.70 -1.75 -17.63
N LEU A 153 -8.81 -2.46 -16.51
CA LEU A 153 -10.08 -2.65 -15.80
C LEU A 153 -10.09 -1.84 -14.50
N ASP A 154 -11.29 -1.40 -14.10
CA ASP A 154 -11.55 -0.89 -12.75
C ASP A 154 -12.11 -2.00 -11.84
N TYR A 155 -11.91 -1.84 -10.53
CA TYR A 155 -12.32 -2.82 -9.53
C TYR A 155 -13.84 -3.04 -9.51
N GLU A 156 -14.65 -1.99 -9.66
CA GLU A 156 -16.11 -2.09 -9.70
C GLU A 156 -16.61 -2.90 -10.91
N THR A 157 -15.94 -2.77 -12.05
CA THR A 157 -16.21 -3.54 -13.26
C THR A 157 -15.83 -5.01 -13.08
N VAL A 158 -14.68 -5.31 -12.48
CA VAL A 158 -14.29 -6.69 -12.16
C VAL A 158 -15.28 -7.32 -11.19
N GLN A 159 -15.64 -6.61 -10.11
CA GLN A 159 -16.62 -7.07 -9.12
C GLN A 159 -17.95 -7.43 -9.79
N ARG A 160 -18.50 -6.50 -10.60
CA ARG A 160 -19.76 -6.71 -11.32
C ARG A 160 -19.69 -7.92 -12.26
N GLN A 161 -18.63 -8.05 -13.05
CA GLN A 161 -18.47 -9.19 -13.96
C GLN A 161 -18.42 -10.53 -13.22
N VAL A 162 -17.77 -10.58 -12.07
CA VAL A 162 -17.67 -11.78 -11.24
C VAL A 162 -19.02 -12.12 -10.59
N ASP A 163 -19.74 -11.11 -10.10
CA ASP A 163 -21.05 -11.29 -9.46
C ASP A 163 -22.13 -11.71 -10.47
N ASP A 164 -22.12 -11.14 -11.67
CA ASP A 164 -23.05 -11.46 -12.75
C ASP A 164 -22.70 -12.77 -13.49
N GLY A 165 -21.54 -13.37 -13.18
CA GLY A 165 -21.05 -14.59 -13.84
C GLY A 165 -20.63 -14.39 -15.29
N THR A 166 -20.31 -13.16 -15.69
CA THR A 166 -19.84 -12.80 -17.04
C THR A 166 -18.32 -12.64 -17.13
N ALA A 167 -17.62 -12.72 -16.00
CA ALA A 167 -16.16 -12.68 -15.92
C ALA A 167 -15.52 -13.81 -16.75
N GLY A 168 -14.44 -13.50 -17.46
CA GLY A 168 -13.58 -14.51 -18.07
C GLY A 168 -12.94 -15.42 -17.01
N GLU A 169 -12.40 -16.57 -17.43
CA GLU A 169 -11.86 -17.58 -16.51
C GLU A 169 -10.85 -17.00 -15.51
N SER A 170 -9.88 -16.22 -15.98
CA SER A 170 -8.85 -15.61 -15.12
C SER A 170 -9.45 -14.73 -14.01
N LEU A 171 -10.47 -13.92 -14.29
CA LEU A 171 -11.11 -13.07 -13.28
C LEU A 171 -11.99 -13.87 -12.31
N GLY A 172 -12.63 -14.95 -12.80
CA GLY A 172 -13.30 -15.91 -11.93
C GLY A 172 -12.32 -16.59 -10.95
N LEU A 173 -11.14 -16.97 -11.45
CA LEU A 173 -10.07 -17.56 -10.65
C LEU A 173 -9.45 -16.56 -9.67
N LEU A 174 -9.41 -15.26 -9.98
CA LEU A 174 -8.98 -14.22 -9.03
C LEU A 174 -9.81 -14.27 -7.74
N ARG A 175 -11.14 -14.39 -7.84
CA ARG A 175 -12.01 -14.58 -6.68
C ARG A 175 -11.71 -15.89 -5.94
N GLU A 176 -11.60 -17.00 -6.68
CA GLU A 176 -11.35 -18.33 -6.11
C GLU A 176 -10.05 -18.35 -5.29
N ILE A 177 -8.95 -17.89 -5.90
CA ILE A 177 -7.63 -17.83 -5.27
C ILE A 177 -7.61 -16.78 -4.15
N GLY A 178 -8.17 -15.58 -4.36
CA GLY A 178 -8.24 -14.54 -3.33
C GLY A 178 -8.89 -15.07 -2.04
N MET A 179 -9.99 -15.81 -2.17
CA MET A 179 -10.67 -16.42 -1.01
C MET A 179 -9.86 -17.55 -0.37
N LEU A 180 -9.17 -18.38 -1.14
CA LEU A 180 -8.25 -19.40 -0.61
C LEU A 180 -7.09 -18.76 0.15
N ARG A 181 -6.49 -17.70 -0.40
CA ARG A 181 -5.39 -16.95 0.22
C ARG A 181 -5.80 -16.25 1.50
N LYS A 182 -6.99 -15.63 1.56
CA LYS A 182 -7.56 -15.07 2.82
C LYS A 182 -7.71 -16.15 3.91
N LYS A 183 -8.14 -17.37 3.55
CA LYS A 183 -8.20 -18.50 4.50
C LYS A 183 -6.81 -18.92 4.98
N ARG A 184 -5.81 -18.93 4.11
CA ARG A 184 -4.42 -19.24 4.48
C ARG A 184 -3.79 -18.16 5.37
N GLU A 185 -4.01 -16.89 5.06
CA GLU A 185 -3.62 -15.77 5.92
C GLU A 185 -4.20 -15.96 7.33
N ALA A 186 -5.48 -16.33 7.42
CA ALA A 186 -6.11 -16.61 8.69
C ALA A 186 -5.48 -17.78 9.45
N ALA A 187 -5.25 -18.90 8.76
CA ALA A 187 -4.63 -20.08 9.36
C ALA A 187 -3.18 -19.82 9.84
N ARG A 188 -2.44 -18.93 9.17
CA ARG A 188 -1.07 -18.55 9.55
C ARG A 188 -1.04 -17.50 10.68
N GLY A 189 -2.16 -16.85 10.97
CA GLY A 189 -2.24 -15.79 11.97
C GLY A 189 -1.89 -14.39 11.45
N GLY A 190 -1.93 -14.18 10.14
CA GLY A 190 -1.81 -12.83 9.55
C GLY A 190 -3.01 -11.94 9.93
N VAL A 191 -2.89 -10.63 9.76
CA VAL A 191 -3.85 -9.62 10.19
C VAL A 191 -3.97 -8.56 9.11
N SER A 192 -5.19 -8.43 8.58
CA SER A 192 -5.60 -7.32 7.71
C SER A 192 -6.57 -6.45 8.51
N LEU A 193 -6.15 -5.22 8.85
CA LEU A 193 -7.02 -4.30 9.57
C LEU A 193 -8.09 -3.74 8.61
N PRO A 194 -9.39 -3.78 8.96
CA PRO A 194 -10.45 -3.22 8.12
C PRO A 194 -10.56 -1.70 8.33
N LEU A 195 -9.47 -0.97 8.05
CA LEU A 195 -9.45 0.49 8.16
C LEU A 195 -10.20 1.08 6.96
N PRO A 196 -11.20 1.95 7.17
CA PRO A 196 -11.72 2.76 6.09
C PRO A 196 -10.63 3.74 5.62
N GLU A 197 -10.49 3.87 4.31
CA GLU A 197 -9.66 4.89 3.69
C GLU A 197 -10.46 6.19 3.59
N GLN A 198 -9.79 7.33 3.78
CA GLN A 198 -10.40 8.64 3.61
C GLN A 198 -10.09 9.14 2.19
N ASP A 199 -11.10 9.09 1.32
CA ASP A 199 -10.98 9.51 -0.08
C ASP A 199 -11.31 11.00 -0.20
N VAL A 200 -10.48 11.71 -0.96
CA VAL A 200 -10.74 13.09 -1.37
C VAL A 200 -11.39 13.08 -2.76
N ASP A 201 -12.63 13.55 -2.83
CA ASP A 201 -13.33 13.79 -4.09
C ASP A 201 -13.26 15.27 -4.47
N ILE A 202 -12.98 15.54 -5.74
CA ILE A 202 -12.75 16.90 -6.27
C ILE A 202 -13.65 17.10 -7.48
N ASP A 203 -14.68 17.94 -7.31
CA ASP A 203 -15.58 18.38 -8.38
C ASP A 203 -15.38 19.88 -8.63
N GLY A 204 -14.55 20.19 -9.63
CA GLY A 204 -14.12 21.57 -9.91
C GLY A 204 -13.38 22.18 -8.72
N ASP A 205 -13.97 23.23 -8.13
CA ASP A 205 -13.43 23.90 -6.94
C ASP A 205 -13.99 23.33 -5.61
N ARG A 206 -14.89 22.35 -5.67
CA ARG A 206 -15.49 21.72 -4.49
C ARG A 206 -14.72 20.48 -4.10
N TRP A 207 -14.31 20.44 -2.84
CA TRP A 207 -13.60 19.33 -2.24
C TRP A 207 -14.56 18.65 -1.26
N SER A 208 -14.61 17.33 -1.27
CA SER A 208 -15.37 16.53 -0.31
C SER A 208 -14.57 15.32 0.13
N LEU A 209 -14.92 14.81 1.31
CA LEU A 209 -14.26 13.71 1.95
C LEU A 209 -15.29 12.60 2.19
N LYS A 210 -14.89 11.35 1.96
CA LYS A 210 -15.71 10.17 2.22
C LYS A 210 -14.85 9.05 2.79
N PHE A 211 -15.40 8.27 3.70
CA PHE A 211 -14.80 6.99 4.08
C PHE A 211 -15.17 5.93 3.04
N ARG A 212 -14.19 5.19 2.56
CA ARG A 212 -14.35 4.07 1.64
C ARG A 212 -13.74 2.82 2.25
N SER A 213 -14.45 1.70 2.15
CA SER A 213 -13.88 0.38 2.40
C SER A 213 -13.55 -0.27 1.07
N MET A 214 -12.47 -1.06 1.05
CA MET A 214 -12.14 -1.88 -0.11
C MET A 214 -13.31 -2.82 -0.45
N ILE A 215 -13.60 -2.95 -1.75
CA ILE A 215 -14.53 -3.95 -2.25
C ILE A 215 -13.83 -5.31 -2.37
N PRO A 216 -14.57 -6.44 -2.41
CA PRO A 216 -13.94 -7.76 -2.43
C PRO A 216 -12.92 -7.99 -3.55
N ALA A 217 -13.15 -7.45 -4.74
CA ALA A 217 -12.20 -7.51 -5.85
C ALA A 217 -10.83 -6.88 -5.54
N GLU A 218 -10.80 -5.77 -4.78
CA GLU A 218 -9.56 -5.15 -4.31
C GLU A 218 -8.82 -6.08 -3.34
N GLU A 219 -9.55 -6.68 -2.39
CA GLU A 219 -8.98 -7.63 -1.45
C GLU A 219 -8.43 -8.89 -2.14
N TRP A 220 -9.10 -9.39 -3.17
CA TRP A 220 -8.62 -10.55 -3.95
C TRP A 220 -7.32 -10.20 -4.69
N ASN A 221 -7.25 -9.04 -5.34
CA ASN A 221 -6.05 -8.59 -6.04
C ASN A 221 -4.88 -8.35 -5.07
N ALA A 222 -5.16 -7.75 -3.90
CA ALA A 222 -4.15 -7.55 -2.86
C ALA A 222 -3.50 -8.88 -2.43
N GLN A 223 -4.26 -9.99 -2.39
CA GLN A 223 -3.71 -11.31 -2.06
C GLN A 223 -2.74 -11.86 -3.13
N ILE A 224 -2.86 -11.45 -4.40
CA ILE A 224 -1.91 -11.80 -5.46
C ILE A 224 -0.60 -11.03 -5.28
N SER A 225 -0.68 -9.74 -4.95
CA SER A 225 0.47 -8.94 -4.56
C SER A 225 1.19 -9.52 -3.33
N LEU A 226 0.44 -9.89 -2.29
CA LEU A 226 0.98 -10.52 -1.09
C LEU A 226 1.66 -11.86 -1.38
N LEU A 227 1.02 -12.70 -2.21
CA LEU A 227 1.61 -13.97 -2.68
C LEU A 227 2.97 -13.74 -3.35
N THR A 228 3.05 -12.77 -4.25
CA THR A 228 4.27 -12.45 -5.00
C THR A 228 5.37 -11.95 -4.06
N GLY A 229 5.04 -11.07 -3.11
CA GLY A 229 6.00 -10.59 -2.12
C GLY A 229 6.50 -11.66 -1.14
N MET A 230 5.66 -12.65 -0.79
CA MET A 230 6.08 -13.82 0.00
C MET A 230 7.00 -14.74 -0.81
N ALA A 231 6.68 -14.97 -2.09
CA ALA A 231 7.52 -15.77 -2.98
C ALA A 231 8.90 -15.14 -3.20
N ALA A 232 8.94 -13.82 -3.42
CA ALA A 232 10.18 -13.06 -3.53
C ALA A 232 11.04 -13.15 -2.27
N ALA A 233 10.43 -12.98 -1.09
CA ALA A 233 11.14 -13.11 0.18
C ALA A 233 11.74 -14.52 0.35
N SER A 234 10.97 -15.57 0.01
CA SER A 234 11.44 -16.94 0.09
C SER A 234 12.67 -17.20 -0.80
N LEU A 235 12.67 -16.69 -2.04
CA LEU A 235 13.83 -16.76 -2.95
C LEU A 235 15.07 -16.09 -2.33
N MET A 236 14.90 -14.86 -1.83
CA MET A 236 15.99 -14.07 -1.27
C MET A 236 16.54 -14.68 0.03
N VAL A 237 15.68 -15.19 0.91
CA VAL A 237 16.09 -15.85 2.17
C VAL A 237 16.82 -17.15 1.87
N TYR A 238 16.32 -17.96 0.92
CA TYR A 238 16.99 -19.20 0.51
C TYR A 238 18.39 -18.93 -0.05
N ALA A 239 18.51 -17.95 -0.94
CA ALA A 239 19.78 -17.54 -1.54
C ALA A 239 20.68 -16.72 -0.58
N ARG A 240 20.14 -16.29 0.56
CA ARG A 240 20.80 -15.46 1.57
C ARG A 240 21.28 -14.09 1.06
N VAL A 241 20.53 -13.52 0.11
CA VAL A 241 20.81 -12.20 -0.45
C VAL A 241 19.49 -11.53 -0.82
N GLY A 242 19.29 -10.28 -0.40
CA GLY A 242 18.09 -9.55 -0.78
C GLY A 242 17.69 -8.40 0.14
N LEU A 243 16.43 -7.97 0.00
CA LEU A 243 15.82 -6.86 0.72
C LEU A 243 14.43 -7.26 1.21
N LEU A 244 14.27 -7.42 2.53
CA LEU A 244 12.98 -7.78 3.15
C LEU A 244 12.24 -6.54 3.66
N ARG A 245 10.91 -6.61 3.63
CA ARG A 245 10.01 -5.70 4.35
C ARG A 245 9.61 -6.38 5.65
N THR A 246 10.12 -5.89 6.77
CA THR A 246 9.93 -6.51 8.09
C THR A 246 9.03 -5.66 8.97
N LEU A 247 8.41 -6.31 9.96
CA LEU A 247 7.68 -5.68 11.05
C LEU A 247 7.93 -6.53 12.30
N PRO A 248 8.56 -5.98 13.35
CA PRO A 248 8.84 -6.75 14.55
C PRO A 248 7.55 -7.25 15.23
N PRO A 249 7.66 -8.28 16.09
CA PRO A 249 6.55 -8.69 16.95
C PRO A 249 6.04 -7.51 17.81
N PRO A 250 4.73 -7.45 18.09
CA PRO A 250 4.18 -6.38 18.92
C PRO A 250 4.74 -6.43 20.35
N ASP A 251 5.00 -5.26 20.93
CA ASP A 251 5.41 -5.15 22.33
C ASP A 251 4.26 -5.65 23.24
N PRO A 252 4.52 -6.58 24.19
CA PRO A 252 3.50 -7.04 25.14
C PRO A 252 2.80 -5.92 25.91
N ALA A 253 3.48 -4.80 26.18
CA ALA A 253 2.88 -3.63 26.83
C ALA A 253 1.84 -2.94 25.95
N ASP A 254 2.04 -2.93 24.64
CA ASP A 254 1.09 -2.39 23.66
C ASP A 254 -0.11 -3.34 23.49
N VAL A 255 0.10 -4.67 23.50
CA VAL A 255 -1.01 -5.64 23.51
C VAL A 255 -1.86 -5.48 24.77
N GLN A 256 -1.24 -5.37 25.95
CA GLN A 256 -1.97 -5.11 27.20
C GLN A 256 -2.73 -3.77 27.18
N ARG A 257 -2.19 -2.76 26.50
CA ARG A 257 -2.89 -1.48 26.29
C ARG A 257 -4.15 -1.71 25.47
N LEU A 258 -4.08 -2.49 24.39
CA LEU A 258 -5.24 -2.81 23.58
C LEU A 258 -6.30 -3.60 24.34
N HIS A 259 -5.95 -4.55 25.22
CA HIS A 259 -6.93 -5.19 26.10
C HIS A 259 -7.65 -4.19 27.02
N ARG A 260 -6.92 -3.19 27.56
CA ARG A 260 -7.55 -2.11 28.35
C ARG A 260 -8.47 -1.25 27.49
N THR A 261 -8.07 -0.96 26.25
CA THR A 261 -8.90 -0.24 25.28
C THR A 261 -10.16 -1.01 24.95
N ALA A 262 -10.08 -2.30 24.60
CA ALA A 262 -11.25 -3.15 24.34
C ALA A 262 -12.22 -3.17 25.53
N LYS A 263 -11.70 -3.31 26.77
CA LYS A 263 -12.53 -3.25 27.98
C LYS A 263 -13.22 -1.88 28.15
N ALA A 264 -12.52 -0.78 27.88
CA ALA A 264 -13.09 0.56 27.96
C ALA A 264 -14.19 0.77 26.90
N LEU A 265 -13.97 0.23 25.69
CA LEU A 265 -14.91 0.21 24.57
C LEU A 265 -16.05 -0.80 24.75
N ARG A 266 -16.05 -1.59 25.84
CA ARG A 266 -17.01 -2.68 26.11
C ARG A 266 -17.03 -3.75 25.03
N ILE A 267 -15.89 -3.96 24.38
CA ILE A 267 -15.68 -5.04 23.42
C ILE A 267 -15.15 -6.24 24.20
N GLU A 268 -15.80 -7.38 24.02
CA GLU A 268 -15.32 -8.62 24.59
C GLU A 268 -14.07 -9.08 23.82
N TRP A 269 -12.95 -9.17 24.55
CA TRP A 269 -11.73 -9.79 24.06
C TRP A 269 -11.26 -10.80 25.11
N PRO A 270 -11.72 -12.06 25.01
CA PRO A 270 -11.33 -13.13 25.92
C PRO A 270 -9.81 -13.37 25.85
N ALA A 271 -9.20 -13.78 26.96
CA ALA A 271 -7.75 -13.96 27.04
C ALA A 271 -7.24 -15.11 26.14
N GLU A 272 -8.12 -16.07 25.85
CA GLU A 272 -7.89 -17.21 24.96
C GLU A 272 -8.04 -16.85 23.48
N GLN A 273 -8.67 -15.72 23.14
CA GLN A 273 -8.84 -15.30 21.75
C GLN A 273 -7.56 -14.63 21.25
N LEU A 274 -6.97 -15.23 20.20
CA LEU A 274 -5.79 -14.69 19.56
C LEU A 274 -6.09 -13.34 18.89
N TYR A 275 -5.10 -12.45 18.89
CA TYR A 275 -5.22 -11.12 18.30
C TYR A 275 -5.75 -11.12 16.85
N PRO A 276 -5.29 -12.00 15.94
CA PRO A 276 -5.84 -12.04 14.57
C PRO A 276 -7.34 -12.34 14.51
N ASP A 277 -7.82 -13.25 15.36
CA ASP A 277 -9.24 -13.62 15.40
C ASP A 277 -10.09 -12.53 16.03
N PHE A 278 -9.53 -11.81 17.01
CA PHE A 278 -10.15 -10.61 17.57
C PHE A 278 -10.34 -9.53 16.50
N ILE A 279 -9.31 -9.21 15.70
CA ILE A 279 -9.42 -8.22 14.63
C ILE A 279 -10.50 -8.59 13.61
N ARG A 280 -10.55 -9.85 13.17
CA ARG A 280 -11.54 -10.30 12.18
C ARG A 280 -12.99 -10.20 12.68
N ALA A 281 -13.19 -10.21 13.99
CA ALA A 281 -14.51 -10.08 14.60
C ALA A 281 -14.95 -8.61 14.75
N LEU A 282 -14.06 -7.64 14.54
CA LEU A 282 -14.40 -6.22 14.58
C LEU A 282 -15.20 -5.83 13.34
N ASP A 283 -16.18 -4.97 13.55
CA ASP A 283 -17.05 -4.41 12.52
C ASP A 283 -16.82 -2.90 12.49
N PRO A 284 -16.10 -2.34 11.51
CA PRO A 284 -15.77 -0.92 11.48
C PRO A 284 -17.02 -0.02 11.35
N ASN A 285 -18.20 -0.56 11.04
CA ASN A 285 -19.45 0.20 11.04
C ASN A 285 -20.01 0.46 12.44
N LEU A 286 -19.50 -0.22 13.48
CA LEU A 286 -19.89 0.03 14.86
C LEU A 286 -18.90 1.02 15.50
N PRO A 287 -19.36 2.15 16.09
CA PRO A 287 -18.51 3.20 16.67
C PRO A 287 -17.35 2.71 17.56
N HIS A 288 -17.67 1.84 18.51
CA HIS A 288 -16.70 1.31 19.46
C HIS A 288 -15.73 0.32 18.80
N HIS A 289 -16.17 -0.46 17.80
CA HIS A 289 -15.28 -1.31 17.01
C HIS A 289 -14.36 -0.47 16.11
N ALA A 290 -14.84 0.60 15.48
CA ALA A 290 -14.01 1.52 14.70
C ALA A 290 -12.88 2.14 15.54
N ALA A 291 -13.22 2.61 16.75
CA ALA A 291 -12.24 3.07 17.73
C ALA A 291 -11.19 1.99 18.07
N MET A 292 -11.62 0.73 18.14
CA MET A 292 -10.72 -0.39 18.38
C MET A 292 -9.80 -0.66 17.18
N VAL A 293 -10.33 -0.68 15.95
CA VAL A 293 -9.56 -0.88 14.72
C VAL A 293 -8.46 0.20 14.61
N LEU A 294 -8.81 1.46 14.87
CA LEU A 294 -7.83 2.55 14.90
C LEU A 294 -6.76 2.33 15.98
N ALA A 295 -7.16 1.93 17.20
CA ALA A 295 -6.20 1.63 18.26
C ALA A 295 -5.23 0.51 17.87
N CYS A 296 -5.71 -0.49 17.14
CA CYS A 296 -4.92 -1.64 16.66
C CYS A 296 -3.82 -1.28 15.66
N THR A 297 -3.92 -0.14 14.96
CA THR A 297 -2.84 0.37 14.07
C THR A 297 -1.51 0.52 14.80
N ARG A 298 -1.54 0.71 16.12
CA ARG A 298 -0.35 0.82 16.97
C ARG A 298 0.55 -0.41 16.87
N LEU A 299 0.01 -1.61 16.67
CA LEU A 299 0.80 -2.84 16.54
C LEU A 299 1.49 -2.96 15.17
N LEU A 300 1.17 -2.08 14.22
CA LEU A 300 1.84 -2.02 12.90
C LEU A 300 3.05 -1.07 12.89
N ARG A 301 3.39 -0.46 14.03
CA ARG A 301 4.53 0.46 14.16
C ARG A 301 5.84 -0.31 14.12
N GLY A 302 6.84 0.32 13.49
CA GLY A 302 8.18 -0.26 13.37
C GLY A 302 8.40 -1.06 12.09
N SER A 303 7.44 -1.06 11.15
CA SER A 303 7.68 -1.64 9.83
C SER A 303 8.81 -0.90 9.11
N GLY A 304 9.65 -1.66 8.41
CA GLY A 304 10.86 -1.15 7.80
C GLY A 304 11.44 -2.11 6.77
N TYR A 305 12.65 -1.81 6.31
CA TYR A 305 13.38 -2.65 5.37
C TYR A 305 14.66 -3.15 6.02
N ILE A 306 15.07 -4.37 5.66
CA ILE A 306 16.37 -4.92 6.04
C ILE A 306 17.00 -5.54 4.79
N GLY A 307 18.15 -5.01 4.38
CA GLY A 307 18.98 -5.58 3.32
C GLY A 307 20.07 -6.49 3.88
N PHE A 308 20.38 -7.56 3.16
CA PHE A 308 21.33 -8.58 3.59
C PHE A 308 22.02 -9.22 2.38
N ASP A 309 23.28 -9.58 2.58
CA ASP A 309 24.12 -10.35 1.66
C ASP A 309 25.01 -11.26 2.53
N GLY A 310 24.65 -12.53 2.65
CA GLY A 310 25.31 -13.51 3.53
C GLY A 310 24.45 -13.98 4.71
N GLU A 311 24.40 -13.24 5.81
CA GLU A 311 23.61 -13.65 6.98
C GLU A 311 22.15 -13.19 6.86
N VAL A 312 21.21 -14.12 6.99
CA VAL A 312 19.77 -13.81 7.02
C VAL A 312 19.45 -13.01 8.30
N PRO A 313 18.61 -11.96 8.23
CA PRO A 313 18.24 -11.17 9.40
C PRO A 313 17.67 -12.04 10.52
N ALA A 314 17.99 -11.70 11.78
CA ALA A 314 17.48 -12.42 12.96
C ALA A 314 15.94 -12.34 13.10
N GLN A 315 15.31 -11.33 12.48
CA GLN A 315 13.86 -11.16 12.42
C GLN A 315 13.46 -10.88 10.96
N PRO A 316 13.34 -11.92 10.11
CA PRO A 316 13.06 -11.75 8.68
C PRO A 316 11.56 -11.56 8.39
N GLU A 317 10.70 -11.74 9.39
CA GLU A 317 9.25 -11.74 9.22
C GLU A 317 8.61 -10.35 9.31
N HIS A 318 7.44 -10.24 8.69
CA HIS A 318 6.49 -9.18 8.92
C HIS A 318 5.37 -9.69 9.84
N SER A 319 5.38 -9.27 11.11
CA SER A 319 4.50 -9.84 12.15
C SER A 319 3.01 -9.76 11.82
N ALA A 320 2.56 -8.70 11.15
CA ALA A 320 1.17 -8.58 10.70
C ALA A 320 0.81 -9.53 9.56
N LEU A 321 1.77 -9.99 8.74
CA LEU A 321 1.51 -10.98 7.69
C LEU A 321 1.77 -12.41 8.18
N ALA A 322 2.41 -12.54 9.35
CA ALA A 322 2.95 -13.78 9.91
C ALA A 322 3.79 -14.54 8.87
N SER A 323 4.63 -13.82 8.11
CA SER A 323 5.41 -14.38 7.01
C SER A 323 6.63 -13.51 6.72
N GLU A 324 7.68 -14.11 6.16
CA GLU A 324 8.70 -13.39 5.40
C GLU A 324 8.03 -12.68 4.21
N TYR A 325 8.47 -11.45 3.94
CA TYR A 325 7.82 -10.61 2.94
C TYR A 325 8.77 -9.59 2.32
N ALA A 326 8.56 -9.29 1.04
CA ALA A 326 9.28 -8.27 0.30
C ALA A 326 8.33 -7.46 -0.58
N HIS A 327 8.69 -6.20 -0.82
CA HIS A 327 8.02 -5.36 -1.81
C HIS A 327 8.68 -5.57 -3.17
N VAL A 328 7.93 -6.09 -4.15
CA VAL A 328 8.40 -6.37 -5.52
C VAL A 328 7.34 -6.08 -6.59
N THR A 329 6.23 -5.46 -6.21
CA THR A 329 5.04 -5.36 -7.08
C THR A 329 4.69 -3.93 -7.48
N ALA A 330 5.45 -2.92 -7.03
CA ALA A 330 5.17 -1.52 -7.30
C ALA A 330 6.41 -0.66 -7.64
N PRO A 331 7.26 -1.08 -8.58
CA PRO A 331 8.53 -0.40 -8.86
C PRO A 331 8.40 0.98 -9.50
N LEU A 332 7.28 1.34 -10.12
CA LEU A 332 7.06 2.69 -10.66
C LEU A 332 6.94 3.73 -9.55
N ARG A 333 6.48 3.32 -8.35
CA ARG A 333 6.22 4.19 -7.19
C ARG A 333 7.05 3.91 -5.94
N ARG A 334 7.83 2.82 -5.90
CA ARG A 334 8.73 2.51 -4.77
C ARG A 334 10.08 2.00 -5.25
N LEU A 335 11.16 2.63 -4.78
CA LEU A 335 12.52 2.31 -5.18
C LEU A 335 12.94 0.89 -4.78
N ALA A 336 12.55 0.43 -3.59
CA ALA A 336 12.92 -0.88 -3.05
C ALA A 336 12.51 -2.04 -3.98
N ASP A 337 11.36 -1.92 -4.63
CA ASP A 337 10.81 -2.96 -5.51
C ASP A 337 11.72 -3.25 -6.70
N ARG A 338 12.40 -2.22 -7.24
CA ARG A 338 13.39 -2.40 -8.31
C ARG A 338 14.52 -3.32 -7.83
N TYR A 339 15.10 -3.05 -6.67
CA TYR A 339 16.22 -3.84 -6.16
C TYR A 339 15.83 -5.26 -5.80
N ALA A 340 14.72 -5.45 -5.09
CA ALA A 340 14.24 -6.78 -4.76
C ALA A 340 13.85 -7.59 -6.01
N GLY A 341 13.25 -6.95 -7.02
CA GLY A 341 12.97 -7.56 -8.32
C GLY A 341 14.22 -8.02 -9.06
N GLU A 342 15.27 -7.19 -9.08
CA GLU A 342 16.57 -7.53 -9.70
C GLU A 342 17.26 -8.72 -9.04
N VAL A 343 17.18 -8.82 -7.70
CA VAL A 343 17.66 -10.00 -6.99
C VAL A 343 16.90 -11.25 -7.44
N CYS A 344 15.56 -11.22 -7.38
CA CYS A 344 14.75 -12.39 -7.70
C CYS A 344 14.94 -12.88 -9.14
N VAL A 345 15.01 -11.97 -10.12
CA VAL A 345 15.21 -12.36 -11.53
C VAL A 345 16.60 -12.94 -11.79
N ALA A 346 17.65 -12.44 -11.13
CA ALA A 346 18.99 -13.03 -11.23
C ALA A 346 19.01 -14.43 -10.61
N LEU A 347 18.41 -14.60 -9.43
CA LEU A 347 18.32 -15.90 -8.74
C LEU A 347 17.59 -16.96 -9.57
N CYS A 348 16.44 -16.62 -10.17
CA CYS A 348 15.69 -17.54 -11.03
C CYS A 348 16.43 -17.86 -12.34
N ALA A 349 17.25 -16.94 -12.86
CA ALA A 349 18.11 -17.19 -14.02
C ALA A 349 19.36 -18.05 -13.68
N GLY A 350 19.66 -18.25 -12.39
CA GLY A 350 20.91 -18.89 -11.96
C GLY A 350 22.14 -18.01 -12.20
N GLU A 351 21.95 -16.70 -12.26
CA GLU A 351 22.99 -15.69 -12.48
C GLU A 351 23.42 -15.05 -11.15
N GLU A 352 24.58 -14.41 -11.12
CA GLU A 352 24.99 -13.60 -9.98
C GLU A 352 24.11 -12.36 -9.87
N VAL A 353 23.74 -11.98 -8.64
CA VAL A 353 23.05 -10.72 -8.38
C VAL A 353 23.92 -9.56 -8.87
N PRO A 354 23.38 -8.60 -9.64
CA PRO A 354 24.18 -7.51 -10.18
C PRO A 354 24.91 -6.71 -9.09
N GLY A 355 26.19 -6.37 -9.31
CA GLY A 355 27.01 -5.68 -8.31
C GLY A 355 26.40 -4.36 -7.80
N TRP A 356 25.76 -3.58 -8.68
CA TRP A 356 25.09 -2.33 -8.32
C TRP A 356 23.89 -2.53 -7.37
N VAL A 357 23.27 -3.72 -7.37
CA VAL A 357 22.21 -4.08 -6.42
C VAL A 357 22.84 -4.35 -5.06
N LEU A 358 23.87 -5.21 -5.03
CA LEU A 358 24.57 -5.60 -3.80
C LEU A 358 25.15 -4.38 -3.07
N GLU A 359 25.78 -3.47 -3.80
CA GLU A 359 26.35 -2.22 -3.28
C GLU A 359 25.32 -1.34 -2.55
N GLN A 360 24.03 -1.45 -2.89
CA GLN A 360 22.97 -0.61 -2.32
C GLN A 360 22.11 -1.32 -1.26
N LEU A 361 22.18 -2.64 -1.12
CA LEU A 361 21.31 -3.40 -0.20
C LEU A 361 21.36 -2.87 1.24
N HIS A 362 22.55 -2.45 1.70
CA HIS A 362 22.73 -1.93 3.05
C HIS A 362 22.24 -0.48 3.25
N ASP A 363 22.24 0.33 2.20
CA ASP A 363 21.87 1.75 2.26
C ASP A 363 20.38 2.00 1.99
N LEU A 364 19.75 1.13 1.18
CA LEU A 364 18.33 1.21 0.83
C LEU A 364 17.38 1.30 2.04
N PRO A 365 17.58 0.56 3.15
CA PRO A 365 16.75 0.71 4.34
C PRO A 365 16.66 2.15 4.87
N MET A 366 17.78 2.87 4.93
CA MET A 366 17.77 4.27 5.36
C MET A 366 17.10 5.18 4.33
N THR A 367 17.35 4.95 3.04
CA THR A 367 16.75 5.72 1.95
C THR A 367 15.23 5.60 1.99
N MET A 368 14.70 4.38 2.05
CA MET A 368 13.26 4.12 2.15
C MET A 368 12.67 4.67 3.44
N GLN A 369 13.36 4.55 4.58
CA GLN A 369 12.87 5.11 5.84
C GLN A 369 12.73 6.64 5.79
N LYS A 370 13.67 7.34 5.14
CA LYS A 370 13.58 8.80 4.94
C LYS A 370 12.44 9.15 3.98
N ALA A 371 12.28 8.39 2.90
CA ALA A 371 11.21 8.56 1.93
C ALA A 371 9.83 8.41 2.58
N SER A 372 9.59 7.32 3.33
CA SER A 372 8.32 7.07 4.03
C SER A 372 8.00 8.09 5.10
N ARG A 373 8.99 8.65 5.80
CA ARG A 373 8.75 9.78 6.70
C ARG A 373 8.26 11.02 5.94
N ARG A 374 8.85 11.31 4.77
CA ARG A 374 8.44 12.44 3.93
C ARG A 374 7.05 12.22 3.31
N ALA A 375 6.77 11.02 2.80
CA ALA A 375 5.45 10.66 2.26
C ALA A 375 4.35 10.84 3.31
N ASN A 376 4.52 10.21 4.48
CA ASN A 376 3.56 10.36 5.58
C ASN A 376 3.37 11.83 6.02
N ALA A 377 4.45 12.62 6.07
CA ALA A 377 4.34 14.04 6.43
C ALA A 377 3.57 14.84 5.36
N TYR A 378 3.81 14.55 4.08
CA TYR A 378 3.12 15.19 2.97
C TYR A 378 1.64 14.79 2.93
N GLU A 379 1.33 13.50 2.94
CA GLU A 379 -0.04 12.97 2.89
C GLU A 379 -0.89 13.49 4.05
N ASN A 380 -0.38 13.43 5.28
CA ASN A 380 -1.09 13.98 6.45
C ASN A 380 -1.31 15.49 6.33
N ALA A 381 -0.31 16.25 5.86
CA ALA A 381 -0.46 17.70 5.73
C ALA A 381 -1.44 18.10 4.61
N VAL A 382 -1.52 17.30 3.55
CA VAL A 382 -2.52 17.47 2.49
C VAL A 382 -3.91 17.14 3.02
N LEU A 383 -4.05 16.03 3.74
CA LEU A 383 -5.32 15.64 4.35
C LEU A 383 -5.84 16.73 5.30
N ASN A 384 -5.01 17.17 6.26
CA ASN A 384 -5.37 18.24 7.19
C ASN A 384 -5.76 19.55 6.48
N LEU A 385 -5.13 19.87 5.34
CA LEU A 385 -5.49 21.03 4.52
C LEU A 385 -6.88 20.85 3.88
N VAL A 386 -7.16 19.65 3.35
CA VAL A 386 -8.47 19.32 2.77
C VAL A 386 -9.55 19.43 3.83
N GLU A 387 -9.36 18.79 4.98
CA GLU A 387 -10.31 18.79 6.09
C GLU A 387 -10.62 20.22 6.56
N ALA A 388 -9.57 21.02 6.81
CA ALA A 388 -9.75 22.42 7.21
C ALA A 388 -10.47 23.24 6.14
N THR A 389 -10.21 22.99 4.85
CA THR A 389 -10.86 23.69 3.73
C THR A 389 -12.34 23.33 3.62
N VAL A 390 -12.69 22.06 3.80
CA VAL A 390 -14.08 21.56 3.79
C VAL A 390 -14.89 22.12 4.96
N LEU A 391 -14.24 22.31 6.12
CA LEU A 391 -14.91 22.72 7.35
C LEU A 391 -14.86 24.23 7.67
N LYS A 392 -14.02 25.03 6.99
CA LYS A 392 -13.78 26.45 7.34
C LYS A 392 -15.05 27.30 7.51
N ASP A 393 -16.06 27.04 6.69
CA ASP A 393 -17.32 27.81 6.68
C ASP A 393 -18.36 27.27 7.68
N GLN A 394 -18.00 26.24 8.46
CA GLN A 394 -18.88 25.54 9.40
C GLN A 394 -18.46 25.70 10.86
N VAL A 395 -17.50 26.59 11.15
CA VAL A 395 -17.05 26.85 12.54
C VAL A 395 -18.25 27.28 13.41
N GLY A 396 -18.40 26.63 14.56
CA GLY A 396 -19.52 26.80 15.48
C GLY A 396 -20.64 25.75 15.30
N SER A 397 -20.69 25.05 14.17
CA SER A 397 -21.61 23.94 13.93
C SER A 397 -21.32 22.74 14.83
N VAL A 398 -22.34 21.93 15.06
CA VAL A 398 -22.27 20.71 15.86
C VAL A 398 -22.43 19.50 14.94
N PHE A 399 -21.59 18.51 15.15
CA PHE A 399 -21.51 17.28 14.37
C PHE A 399 -21.72 16.08 15.29
N ALA A 400 -22.34 15.04 14.78
CA ALA A 400 -22.28 13.73 15.41
C ALA A 400 -20.90 13.12 15.13
N GLY A 401 -20.30 12.52 16.15
CA GLY A 401 -19.01 11.85 16.00
C GLY A 401 -18.79 10.80 17.06
N VAL A 402 -17.70 10.06 16.94
CA VAL A 402 -17.31 8.98 17.83
C VAL A 402 -15.92 9.27 18.37
N VAL A 403 -15.74 9.30 19.69
CA VAL A 403 -14.39 9.42 20.26
C VAL A 403 -13.63 8.12 20.02
N VAL A 404 -12.61 8.15 19.17
CA VAL A 404 -11.86 6.96 18.76
C VAL A 404 -10.54 6.79 19.50
N ALA A 405 -10.00 7.88 20.05
CA ALA A 405 -8.81 7.86 20.87
C ALA A 405 -8.92 8.86 22.03
N VAL A 406 -8.24 8.57 23.13
CA VAL A 406 -8.11 9.48 24.27
C VAL A 406 -6.64 9.50 24.68
N ASP A 407 -6.12 10.70 24.91
CA ASP A 407 -4.74 10.89 25.33
C ASP A 407 -4.45 10.15 26.64
N HIS A 408 -3.22 9.64 26.73
CA HIS A 408 -2.83 8.84 27.89
C HIS A 408 -2.77 9.69 29.16
N ASP A 409 -2.25 10.91 29.06
CA ASP A 409 -1.90 11.80 30.15
C ASP A 409 -3.02 12.80 30.45
N ASP A 410 -3.78 13.23 29.45
CA ASP A 410 -4.93 14.13 29.60
C ASP A 410 -6.22 13.51 29.04
N LYS A 411 -7.05 12.94 29.93
CA LYS A 411 -8.33 12.31 29.54
C LYS A 411 -9.35 13.28 28.94
N LYS A 412 -9.07 14.57 28.92
CA LYS A 412 -9.91 15.60 28.31
C LYS A 412 -9.56 15.86 26.85
N LYS A 413 -8.51 15.21 26.33
CA LYS A 413 -8.03 15.34 24.95
C LYS A 413 -8.03 13.98 24.29
N GLY A 414 -8.28 13.96 22.99
CA GLY A 414 -8.37 12.75 22.21
C GLY A 414 -8.69 13.07 20.76
N ASP A 415 -9.10 12.06 20.04
CA ASP A 415 -9.48 12.16 18.63
C ASP A 415 -10.92 11.69 18.46
N VAL A 416 -11.66 12.38 17.59
CA VAL A 416 -13.04 12.09 17.21
C VAL A 416 -13.08 11.81 15.72
N VAL A 417 -13.83 10.77 15.34
CA VAL A 417 -14.22 10.53 13.94
C VAL A 417 -15.61 11.09 13.74
N VAL A 418 -15.75 11.96 12.74
CA VAL A 418 -17.01 12.53 12.26
C VAL A 418 -17.35 11.85 10.94
N GLU A 419 -18.48 11.15 10.86
CA GLU A 419 -18.87 10.36 9.69
C GLU A 419 -19.18 11.23 8.46
N GLU A 420 -19.82 12.38 8.67
CA GLU A 420 -20.09 13.38 7.64
C GLU A 420 -19.42 14.72 8.05
N PRO A 421 -18.29 15.13 7.43
CA PRO A 421 -17.79 14.72 6.11
C PRO A 421 -16.58 13.77 6.17
N ALA A 422 -16.61 12.68 6.94
CA ALA A 422 -15.51 11.70 7.05
C ALA A 422 -14.17 12.32 7.49
N ILE A 423 -14.08 12.76 8.74
CA ILE A 423 -12.92 13.46 9.31
C ILE A 423 -12.48 12.79 10.60
N GLU A 424 -11.17 12.61 10.79
CA GLU A 424 -10.56 12.26 12.08
C GLU A 424 -9.78 13.46 12.60
N ALA A 425 -10.24 14.06 13.71
CA ALA A 425 -9.63 15.28 14.22
C ALA A 425 -9.56 15.31 15.75
N SER A 426 -8.69 16.17 16.28
CA SER A 426 -8.54 16.32 17.72
C SER A 426 -9.79 16.93 18.36
N VAL A 427 -10.21 16.35 19.48
CA VAL A 427 -11.33 16.81 20.31
C VAL A 427 -10.86 17.12 21.73
N THR A 428 -11.43 18.17 22.31
CA THR A 428 -11.20 18.55 23.71
C THR A 428 -12.51 18.60 24.49
N ALA A 429 -12.46 18.44 25.81
CA ALA A 429 -13.63 18.51 26.67
C ALA A 429 -13.30 19.13 28.03
N THR A 430 -14.33 19.57 28.76
CA THR A 430 -14.19 20.04 30.15
C THR A 430 -14.04 18.88 31.14
N GLN A 431 -14.60 17.72 30.78
CA GLN A 431 -14.58 16.45 31.50
C GLN A 431 -13.84 15.36 30.70
N ALA A 432 -13.68 14.17 31.29
CA ALA A 432 -13.06 13.06 30.58
C ALA A 432 -13.88 12.66 29.34
N LEU A 433 -13.20 12.44 28.22
CA LEU A 433 -13.81 12.04 26.96
C LEU A 433 -14.35 10.60 27.04
N PRO A 434 -15.56 10.35 26.54
CA PRO A 434 -16.16 9.02 26.55
C PRO A 434 -15.67 8.18 25.35
N LEU A 435 -14.50 7.56 25.48
CA LEU A 435 -13.91 6.69 24.45
C LEU A 435 -14.91 5.63 23.94
N GLY A 436 -15.04 5.52 22.62
CA GLY A 436 -15.94 4.58 21.91
C GLY A 436 -17.41 4.96 21.89
N SER A 437 -17.76 6.14 22.41
CA SER A 437 -19.16 6.58 22.49
C SER A 437 -19.47 7.60 21.41
N GLU A 438 -20.71 7.54 20.91
CA GLU A 438 -21.28 8.62 20.09
C GLU A 438 -21.44 9.88 20.93
N VAL A 439 -21.02 11.00 20.36
CA VAL A 439 -21.00 12.31 20.99
C VAL A 439 -21.46 13.37 20.00
N GLN A 440 -21.87 14.52 20.55
CA GLN A 440 -22.01 15.74 19.79
C GLN A 440 -20.76 16.58 19.99
N VAL A 441 -20.13 16.99 18.91
CA VAL A 441 -18.91 17.80 18.94
C VAL A 441 -19.11 19.09 18.17
N ARG A 442 -18.72 20.20 18.78
CA ARG A 442 -18.74 21.52 18.15
C ARG A 442 -17.41 21.77 17.47
N LEU A 443 -17.45 22.18 16.20
CA LEU A 443 -16.26 22.64 15.50
C LEU A 443 -15.84 24.01 16.05
N VAL A 444 -14.67 24.09 16.66
CA VAL A 444 -14.15 25.33 17.27
C VAL A 444 -13.06 25.98 16.44
N GLU A 445 -12.39 25.22 15.58
CA GLU A 445 -11.34 25.71 14.69
C GLU A 445 -11.34 24.89 13.40
N ALA A 446 -11.32 25.58 12.26
CA ALA A 446 -11.02 25.02 10.94
C ALA A 446 -10.24 26.08 10.16
N ASP A 447 -8.91 25.98 10.19
CA ASP A 447 -7.99 26.98 9.64
C ASP A 447 -7.12 26.33 8.54
N PRO A 448 -7.40 26.62 7.26
CA PRO A 448 -6.60 26.10 6.14
C PRO A 448 -5.15 26.58 6.12
N GLU A 449 -4.83 27.77 6.65
CA GLU A 449 -3.46 28.27 6.70
C GLU A 449 -2.63 27.49 7.73
N ARG A 450 -3.23 27.19 8.88
CA ARG A 450 -2.60 26.37 9.93
C ARG A 450 -2.73 24.87 9.69
N ARG A 451 -3.62 24.44 8.79
CA ARG A 451 -4.02 23.05 8.56
C ARG A 451 -4.50 22.40 9.86
N THR A 452 -5.36 23.12 10.59
CA THR A 452 -5.89 22.68 11.87
C THR A 452 -7.40 22.55 11.81
N VAL A 453 -7.89 21.41 12.31
CA VAL A 453 -9.29 21.17 12.65
C VAL A 453 -9.33 20.79 14.11
N ARG A 454 -10.19 21.44 14.90
CA ARG A 454 -10.39 21.11 16.30
C ARG A 454 -11.84 21.11 16.68
N PHE A 455 -12.19 20.12 17.48
CA PHE A 455 -13.50 19.95 18.06
C PHE A 455 -13.48 20.14 19.57
N GLU A 456 -14.64 20.53 20.09
CA GLU A 456 -14.96 20.54 21.51
C GLU A 456 -16.19 19.67 21.74
N LEU A 457 -16.23 18.91 22.84
CA LEU A 457 -17.44 18.20 23.23
C LEU A 457 -18.56 19.20 23.54
N ALA A 458 -19.68 19.13 22.82
CA ALA A 458 -20.72 20.15 22.77
C ALA A 458 -21.61 20.24 24.01
#